data_AF-A0A1L9RSQ9-F1
#
_entry.id   AF-A0A1L9RSQ9-F1
#
_cell.length_a   1.000
_cell.length_b   1.000
_cell.length_c   1.000
_cell.angle_alpha   90.00
_cell.angle_beta   90.00
_cell.angle_gamma   90.00
#
_symmetry.space_group_name_H-M   'P 1'
#
loop_
_entity.id
_entity.type
_entity.pdbx_description
1 polymer ?
#
loop_
_entity_poly.entity_id
_entity_poly.type
_entity_poly.pdbx_seq_one_letter_code
_entity_poly.pdbx_strand_id
1 'polypeptide(L)'
;MLTNTFLSLLLTGAAVASPTFSISKRANPTIKGYNDQHKKQIEDGFADAINLATYPQTIPAARVDPILKKYFHEKDKNTVIDVFKKITGDLTKGKDGSATLGDLHVVIDYPDPDDNNVLACDGDTMAELRGIDEKHPKLIICEGAGFGHGGVSKGYHGVKAIDCGYLDEEVSWKMETMGSILIHEYTHFTNLVVPPLKDETDDIKGGYGPHGARHLNKDKATNNADNYSWFAAELFWSEVCGKSFKDPTEKSSEDPHCGGQVCQATKGKPKRKKN
;
A
#
# COMPACT_ATOMS: atom_id res chain seq x y z
N MET A 1 -50.29 38.54 -8.67
CA MET A 1 -49.85 37.13 -8.68
C MET A 1 -48.42 37.10 -9.18
N LEU A 2 -47.46 36.94 -8.27
CA LEU A 2 -46.03 36.85 -8.57
C LEU A 2 -45.66 35.37 -8.64
N THR A 3 -45.36 34.85 -9.83
CA THR A 3 -44.84 33.50 -10.01
C THR A 3 -43.32 33.54 -9.92
N ASN A 4 -42.79 33.02 -8.80
CA ASN A 4 -41.37 32.72 -8.62
C ASN A 4 -41.00 31.51 -9.48
N THR A 5 -40.13 31.71 -10.46
CA THR A 5 -39.51 30.62 -11.22
C THR A 5 -38.23 30.20 -10.50
N PHE A 6 -38.28 29.06 -9.81
CA PHE A 6 -37.09 28.42 -9.25
C PHE A 6 -36.24 27.84 -10.40
N LEU A 7 -35.05 28.40 -10.59
CA LEU A 7 -34.03 27.85 -11.47
C LEU A 7 -33.25 26.79 -10.69
N SER A 8 -33.60 25.52 -10.85
CA SER A 8 -32.80 24.39 -10.36
C SER A 8 -31.52 24.29 -11.19
N LEU A 9 -30.41 24.75 -10.64
CA LEU A 9 -29.08 24.53 -11.20
C LEU A 9 -28.69 23.07 -10.92
N LEU A 10 -28.89 22.20 -11.91
CA LEU A 10 -28.33 20.84 -11.92
C LEU A 10 -26.81 20.95 -12.01
N LEU A 11 -26.14 20.85 -10.86
CA LEU A 11 -24.71 20.51 -10.79
C LEU A 11 -24.57 19.06 -11.28
N THR A 12 -24.36 18.90 -12.58
CA THR A 12 -23.84 17.64 -13.12
C THR A 12 -22.42 17.48 -12.59
N GLY A 13 -22.26 16.62 -11.57
CA GLY A 13 -20.95 16.20 -11.10
C GLY A 13 -20.19 15.57 -12.26
N ALA A 14 -19.14 16.25 -12.72
CA ALA A 14 -18.23 15.66 -13.67
C ALA A 14 -17.59 14.44 -13.00
N ALA A 15 -17.83 13.25 -13.55
CA ALA A 15 -17.08 12.07 -13.18
C ALA A 15 -15.60 12.39 -13.46
N VAL A 16 -14.81 12.55 -12.41
CA VAL A 16 -13.36 12.68 -12.55
C VAL A 16 -12.89 11.32 -13.04
N ALA A 17 -12.63 11.21 -14.34
CA ALA A 17 -12.04 10.01 -14.90
C ALA A 17 -10.65 9.85 -14.27
N SER A 18 -10.49 8.87 -13.38
CA SER A 18 -9.20 8.53 -12.82
C SER A 18 -8.24 8.21 -13.98
N PRO A 19 -7.11 8.92 -14.11
CA PRO A 19 -6.16 8.64 -15.18
C PRO A 19 -5.67 7.20 -15.05
N THR A 20 -5.96 6.37 -16.05
CA THR A 20 -5.45 5.00 -16.14
C THR A 20 -4.02 5.06 -16.65
N PHE A 21 -3.06 5.06 -15.73
CA PHE A 21 -1.64 4.99 -16.09
C PHE A 21 -1.26 3.57 -16.49
N SER A 22 -1.28 3.28 -17.79
CA SER A 22 -0.70 2.04 -18.33
C SER A 22 0.82 2.16 -18.34
N ILE A 23 1.48 1.41 -17.46
CA ILE A 23 2.95 1.24 -17.44
C ILE A 23 3.32 0.22 -18.52
N SER A 24 4.16 0.61 -19.48
CA SER A 24 4.42 -0.17 -20.70
C SER A 24 5.43 -1.31 -20.51
N LYS A 25 6.18 -1.32 -19.40
CA LYS A 25 7.25 -2.29 -19.15
C LYS A 25 7.38 -2.57 -17.66
N ARG A 26 7.01 -3.78 -17.24
CA ARG A 26 7.31 -4.34 -15.91
C ARG A 26 7.43 -5.86 -16.04
N ALA A 27 8.41 -6.44 -15.36
CA ALA A 27 8.47 -7.88 -15.21
C ALA A 27 7.48 -8.28 -14.10
N ASN A 28 6.62 -9.27 -14.35
CA ASN A 28 5.68 -9.75 -13.36
C ASN A 28 6.39 -10.70 -12.39
N PRO A 29 6.15 -10.56 -11.07
CA PRO A 29 6.61 -11.52 -10.07
C PRO A 29 6.15 -12.94 -10.40
N THR A 30 6.94 -13.93 -10.02
CA THR A 30 6.52 -15.32 -10.13
C THR A 30 5.60 -15.68 -8.96
N ILE A 31 4.45 -16.29 -9.21
CA ILE A 31 3.49 -16.72 -8.18
C ILE A 31 3.44 -18.25 -8.15
N LYS A 32 3.67 -18.87 -6.98
CA LYS A 32 3.64 -20.33 -6.80
C LYS A 32 2.85 -20.76 -5.58
N GLY A 33 2.15 -21.88 -5.70
CA GLY A 33 1.47 -22.58 -4.59
C GLY A 33 0.07 -22.08 -4.24
N TYR A 34 -0.38 -20.95 -4.81
CA TYR A 34 -1.71 -20.39 -4.56
C TYR A 34 -2.80 -20.98 -5.48
N ASN A 35 -4.04 -21.01 -4.98
CA ASN A 35 -5.22 -21.33 -5.80
C ASN A 35 -5.55 -20.20 -6.78
N ASP A 36 -6.49 -20.43 -7.70
CA ASP A 36 -6.78 -19.46 -8.78
C ASP A 36 -7.35 -18.14 -8.27
N GLN A 37 -8.15 -18.16 -7.19
CA GLN A 37 -8.63 -16.94 -6.56
C GLN A 37 -7.47 -16.14 -5.97
N HIS A 38 -6.63 -16.76 -5.15
CA HIS A 38 -5.50 -16.09 -4.50
C HIS A 38 -4.52 -15.56 -5.55
N LYS A 39 -4.22 -16.33 -6.62
CA LYS A 39 -3.45 -15.82 -7.76
C LYS A 39 -4.07 -14.56 -8.35
N LYS A 40 -5.38 -14.56 -8.59
CA LYS A 40 -6.07 -13.38 -9.13
C LYS A 40 -6.00 -12.18 -8.18
N GLN A 41 -6.17 -12.38 -6.88
CA GLN A 41 -6.03 -11.31 -5.88
C GLN A 41 -4.62 -10.73 -5.88
N ILE A 42 -3.59 -11.58 -5.96
CA ILE A 42 -2.19 -11.18 -6.00
C ILE A 42 -1.90 -10.39 -7.28
N GLU A 43 -2.36 -10.87 -8.44
CA GLU A 43 -2.22 -10.17 -9.72
C GLU A 43 -2.90 -8.79 -9.72
N ASP A 44 -4.13 -8.72 -9.18
CA ASP A 44 -4.84 -7.47 -9.01
C ASP A 44 -4.15 -6.55 -8.02
N GLY A 45 -3.64 -7.09 -6.91
CA GLY A 45 -2.85 -6.37 -5.93
C GLY A 45 -1.61 -5.75 -6.54
N PHE A 46 -0.89 -6.49 -7.41
CA PHE A 46 0.25 -5.93 -8.14
C PHE A 46 -0.15 -4.74 -9.00
N ALA A 47 -1.30 -4.81 -9.68
CA ALA A 47 -1.80 -3.68 -10.48
C ALA A 47 -2.24 -2.51 -9.59
N ASP A 48 -2.89 -2.79 -8.46
CA ASP A 48 -3.38 -1.80 -7.52
C ASP A 48 -2.23 -1.07 -6.82
N ALA A 49 -1.19 -1.78 -6.36
CA ALA A 49 0.01 -1.21 -5.75
C ALA A 49 0.67 -0.18 -6.68
N ILE A 50 0.78 -0.53 -7.97
CA ILE A 50 1.28 0.39 -8.99
C ILE A 50 0.37 1.61 -9.12
N ASN A 51 -0.95 1.40 -9.20
CA ASN A 51 -1.91 2.47 -9.33
C ASN A 51 -1.82 3.45 -8.16
N LEU A 52 -1.87 2.97 -6.91
CA LEU A 52 -1.70 3.76 -5.70
C LEU A 52 -0.38 4.55 -5.72
N ALA A 53 0.72 3.90 -6.09
CA ALA A 53 2.05 4.51 -6.15
C ALA A 53 2.22 5.58 -7.25
N THR A 54 1.33 5.66 -8.24
CA THR A 54 1.37 6.71 -9.26
C THR A 54 0.84 8.06 -8.75
N TYR A 55 -0.09 8.07 -7.80
CA TYR A 55 -0.78 9.29 -7.37
C TYR A 55 0.14 10.35 -6.77
N PRO A 56 1.13 10.00 -5.91
CA PRO A 56 2.09 10.96 -5.39
C PRO A 56 2.85 11.77 -6.46
N GLN A 57 2.96 11.23 -7.68
CA GLN A 57 3.71 11.83 -8.78
C GLN A 57 2.82 12.56 -9.81
N THR A 58 1.55 12.17 -9.91
CA THR A 58 0.72 12.50 -11.08
C THR A 58 -0.35 13.55 -10.79
N ILE A 59 -0.68 13.78 -9.52
CA ILE A 59 -1.67 14.80 -9.15
C ILE A 59 -0.98 16.08 -8.63
N PRO A 60 -1.65 17.26 -8.68
CA PRO A 60 -1.05 18.51 -8.25
C PRO A 60 -0.53 18.50 -6.81
N ALA A 61 0.63 19.13 -6.58
CA ALA A 61 1.25 19.24 -5.26
C ALA A 61 0.31 19.81 -4.19
N ALA A 62 -0.60 20.73 -4.56
CA ALA A 62 -1.60 21.28 -3.64
C ALA A 62 -2.56 20.22 -3.04
N ARG A 63 -2.70 19.05 -3.69
CA ARG A 63 -3.47 17.90 -3.20
C ARG A 63 -2.59 16.87 -2.48
N VAL A 64 -1.35 16.69 -2.94
CA VAL A 64 -0.38 15.78 -2.31
C VAL A 64 0.11 16.30 -0.96
N ASP A 65 0.51 17.58 -0.88
CA ASP A 65 1.23 18.14 0.25
C ASP A 65 0.43 18.12 1.58
N PRO A 66 -0.88 18.41 1.60
CA PRO A 66 -1.66 18.28 2.82
C PRO A 66 -1.66 16.84 3.38
N ILE A 67 -1.70 15.83 2.51
CA ILE A 67 -1.71 14.43 2.93
C ILE A 67 -0.32 13.95 3.30
N LEU A 68 0.71 14.35 2.54
CA LEU A 68 2.11 14.02 2.86
C LEU A 68 2.49 14.54 4.25
N LYS A 69 2.08 15.76 4.59
CA LYS A 69 2.33 16.37 5.91
C LYS A 69 1.65 15.63 7.06
N LYS A 70 0.69 14.75 6.79
CA LYS A 70 0.10 13.89 7.82
C LYS A 70 1.03 12.75 8.21
N TYR A 71 1.84 12.23 7.28
CA TYR A 71 2.69 11.04 7.48
C TYR A 71 4.18 11.34 7.60
N PHE A 72 4.68 12.39 6.96
CA PHE A 72 6.12 12.69 6.86
C PHE A 72 6.42 14.15 7.22
N HIS A 73 7.70 14.49 7.38
CA HIS A 73 8.11 15.89 7.35
C HIS A 73 8.09 16.42 5.92
N GLU A 74 7.79 17.71 5.77
CA GLU A 74 7.81 18.39 4.47
C GLU A 74 9.19 18.34 3.79
N LYS A 75 10.28 18.37 4.57
CA LYS A 75 11.66 18.23 4.08
C LYS A 75 11.92 16.87 3.40
N ASP A 76 11.16 15.83 3.76
CA ASP A 76 11.35 14.47 3.25
C ASP A 76 10.56 14.21 1.96
N LYS A 77 9.78 15.19 1.49
CA LYS A 77 8.90 15.05 0.32
C LYS A 77 9.61 14.46 -0.89
N ASN A 78 10.77 14.99 -1.26
CA ASN A 78 11.48 14.50 -2.45
C ASN A 78 11.92 13.04 -2.30
N THR A 79 12.44 12.65 -1.12
CA THR A 79 12.80 11.27 -0.81
C THR A 79 11.57 10.35 -0.91
N VAL A 80 10.45 10.74 -0.31
CA VAL A 80 9.21 9.95 -0.34
C VAL A 80 8.70 9.77 -1.77
N ILE A 81 8.64 10.84 -2.56
CA ILE A 81 8.22 10.76 -3.96
C ILE A 81 9.20 9.91 -4.79
N ASP A 82 10.49 9.99 -4.51
CA ASP A 82 11.50 9.19 -5.21
C ASP A 82 11.40 7.69 -4.86
N VAL A 83 10.97 7.31 -3.66
CA VAL A 83 10.60 5.92 -3.32
C VAL A 83 9.45 5.43 -4.20
N PHE A 84 8.39 6.22 -4.37
CA PHE A 84 7.30 5.85 -5.28
C PHE A 84 7.76 5.76 -6.75
N LYS A 85 8.68 6.63 -7.18
CA LYS A 85 9.32 6.50 -8.51
C LYS A 85 10.13 5.22 -8.64
N LYS A 86 10.75 4.71 -7.57
CA LYS A 86 11.42 3.41 -7.60
C LYS A 86 10.44 2.26 -7.81
N ILE A 87 9.18 2.41 -7.42
CA ILE A 87 8.13 1.41 -7.64
C ILE A 87 7.60 1.52 -9.08
N THR A 88 7.21 2.72 -9.51
CA THR A 88 6.46 2.94 -10.76
C THR A 88 7.32 3.35 -11.96
N GLY A 89 8.59 3.67 -11.74
CA GLY A 89 9.38 4.49 -12.66
C GLY A 89 9.09 5.99 -12.51
N ASP A 90 9.94 6.82 -13.12
CA ASP A 90 9.72 8.28 -13.20
C ASP A 90 8.72 8.59 -14.32
N LEU A 91 7.44 8.63 -13.96
CA LEU A 91 6.33 8.84 -14.89
C LEU A 91 6.39 10.19 -15.63
N THR A 92 7.20 11.14 -15.17
CA THR A 92 7.42 12.42 -15.84
C THR A 92 8.43 12.34 -16.99
N LYS A 93 9.25 11.28 -17.04
CA LYS A 93 10.33 11.07 -18.03
C LYS A 93 10.14 9.84 -18.91
N GLY A 94 9.15 8.99 -18.63
CA GLY A 94 8.85 7.77 -19.38
C GLY A 94 7.97 6.82 -18.56
N LYS A 95 7.41 5.77 -19.19
CA LYS A 95 6.44 4.85 -18.55
C LYS A 95 7.02 3.48 -18.22
N ASP A 96 8.31 3.41 -17.91
CA ASP A 96 8.95 2.13 -17.59
C ASP A 96 8.87 1.89 -16.09
N GLY A 97 8.07 0.89 -15.69
CA GLY A 97 7.98 0.44 -14.32
C GLY A 97 9.29 -0.21 -13.87
N SER A 98 9.45 -0.38 -12.56
CA SER A 98 10.66 -1.01 -12.05
C SER A 98 10.76 -2.47 -12.46
N ALA A 99 11.78 -2.81 -13.24
CA ALA A 99 12.10 -4.18 -13.60
C ALA A 99 12.43 -5.03 -12.37
N THR A 100 13.02 -4.42 -11.34
CA THR A 100 13.39 -5.05 -10.05
C THR A 100 12.20 -5.69 -9.36
N LEU A 101 10.99 -5.13 -9.52
CA LEU A 101 9.80 -5.73 -8.94
C LEU A 101 9.51 -7.13 -9.51
N GLY A 102 9.92 -7.43 -10.75
CA GLY A 102 9.77 -8.77 -11.32
C GLY A 102 10.69 -9.82 -10.71
N ASP A 103 11.68 -9.42 -9.90
CA ASP A 103 12.54 -10.36 -9.20
C ASP A 103 11.87 -10.96 -7.95
N LEU A 104 10.72 -10.41 -7.52
CA LEU A 104 9.92 -10.94 -6.42
C LEU A 104 9.39 -12.34 -6.76
N HIS A 105 9.48 -13.24 -5.79
CA HIS A 105 8.88 -14.57 -5.85
C HIS A 105 7.80 -14.70 -4.78
N VAL A 106 6.54 -14.68 -5.20
CA VAL A 106 5.40 -14.89 -4.32
C VAL A 106 5.22 -16.37 -4.08
N VAL A 107 5.29 -16.78 -2.81
CA VAL A 107 5.29 -18.17 -2.39
C VAL A 107 4.34 -18.37 -1.22
N ILE A 108 3.79 -19.57 -1.10
CA ILE A 108 3.08 -19.98 0.12
C ILE A 108 4.03 -19.91 1.32
N ASP A 109 3.46 -19.71 2.50
CA ASP A 109 4.20 -19.65 3.75
C ASP A 109 5.01 -20.94 4.00
N TYR A 110 6.18 -20.78 4.60
CA TYR A 110 7.13 -21.85 4.87
C TYR A 110 7.94 -21.53 6.13
N PRO A 111 8.48 -22.54 6.84
CA PRO A 111 9.27 -22.30 8.05
C PRO A 111 10.52 -21.46 7.78
N ASP A 112 10.77 -20.42 8.57
CA ASP A 112 11.98 -19.61 8.47
C ASP A 112 13.16 -20.24 9.23
N PRO A 113 14.18 -20.78 8.55
CA PRO A 113 15.35 -21.33 9.23
C PRO A 113 16.16 -20.28 10.02
N ASP A 114 16.02 -18.99 9.69
CA ASP A 114 16.68 -17.89 10.39
C ASP A 114 15.88 -17.41 11.63
N ASP A 115 14.65 -17.91 11.80
CA ASP A 115 13.80 -17.64 12.96
C ASP A 115 13.19 -18.91 13.59
N ASN A 116 14.04 -19.84 14.01
CA ASN A 116 13.64 -21.06 14.71
C ASN A 116 12.60 -21.92 13.97
N ASN A 117 12.54 -21.84 12.64
CA ASN A 117 11.54 -22.50 11.78
C ASN A 117 10.10 -22.06 12.07
N VAL A 118 9.90 -20.81 12.48
CA VAL A 118 8.58 -20.20 12.64
C VAL A 118 8.00 -19.83 11.26
N LEU A 119 6.68 -19.99 11.13
CA LEU A 119 5.92 -19.56 9.95
C LEU A 119 5.68 -18.04 10.00
N ALA A 120 5.59 -17.38 8.85
CA ALA A 120 5.28 -15.95 8.84
C ALA A 120 3.84 -15.69 9.32
N CYS A 121 2.90 -16.56 8.93
CA CYS A 121 1.48 -16.32 9.14
C CYS A 121 1.04 -16.80 10.52
N ASP A 122 0.77 -15.84 11.42
CA ASP A 122 0.43 -16.04 12.83
C ASP A 122 -0.94 -15.50 13.24
N GLY A 123 -1.74 -15.01 12.27
CA GLY A 123 -3.15 -14.64 12.43
C GLY A 123 -3.42 -13.15 12.35
N ASP A 124 -2.42 -12.29 12.57
CA ASP A 124 -2.48 -10.86 12.32
C ASP A 124 -1.48 -10.39 11.25
N THR A 125 -0.50 -11.22 10.88
CA THR A 125 0.39 -10.96 9.74
C THR A 125 -0.35 -11.05 8.40
N MET A 126 -0.33 -9.99 7.60
CA MET A 126 -0.92 -9.90 6.25
C MET A 126 0.02 -10.43 5.19
N ALA A 127 1.28 -10.03 5.26
CA ALA A 127 2.34 -10.40 4.34
C ALA A 127 3.68 -10.34 5.05
N GLU A 128 4.67 -11.04 4.50
CA GLU A 128 6.06 -10.92 4.92
C GLU A 128 7.02 -10.96 3.72
N LEU A 129 7.96 -10.02 3.64
CA LEU A 129 9.07 -10.07 2.69
C LEU A 129 10.34 -10.64 3.33
N ARG A 130 10.78 -11.81 2.87
CA ARG A 130 12.05 -12.45 3.28
C ARG A 130 13.16 -12.25 2.26
N GLY A 131 14.40 -12.19 2.77
CA GLY A 131 15.59 -11.99 1.93
C GLY A 131 15.58 -10.61 1.30
N ILE A 132 15.27 -9.58 2.09
CA ILE A 132 15.04 -8.18 1.66
C ILE A 132 16.22 -7.56 0.88
N ASP A 133 17.44 -8.06 1.08
CA ASP A 133 18.66 -7.66 0.38
C ASP A 133 19.05 -8.61 -0.78
N GLU A 134 18.35 -9.72 -0.95
CA GLU A 134 18.60 -10.70 -1.99
C GLU A 134 18.13 -10.21 -3.36
N LYS A 135 18.69 -10.80 -4.41
CA LYS A 135 18.21 -10.53 -5.78
C LYS A 135 16.76 -10.98 -5.96
N HIS A 136 16.38 -12.11 -5.39
CA HIS A 136 15.08 -12.75 -5.59
C HIS A 136 14.33 -12.97 -4.26
N PRO A 137 13.90 -11.89 -3.59
CA PRO A 137 13.23 -11.98 -2.30
C PRO A 137 11.93 -12.79 -2.39
N LYS A 138 11.54 -13.37 -1.25
CA LYS A 138 10.35 -14.21 -1.11
C LYS A 138 9.27 -13.39 -0.43
N LEU A 139 8.19 -13.15 -1.16
CA LEU A 139 7.00 -12.50 -0.62
C LEU A 139 6.00 -13.59 -0.23
N ILE A 140 5.61 -13.61 1.05
CA ILE A 140 4.57 -14.47 1.58
C ILE A 140 3.34 -13.60 1.80
N ILE A 141 2.16 -14.08 1.38
CA ILE A 141 0.88 -13.44 1.68
C ILE A 141 0.05 -14.43 2.48
N CYS A 142 -0.43 -13.98 3.62
CA CYS A 142 -1.06 -14.84 4.62
C CYS A 142 -2.55 -15.04 4.38
N GLU A 143 -2.98 -16.26 4.61
CA GLU A 143 -4.40 -16.63 4.64
C GLU A 143 -5.13 -15.85 5.74
N GLY A 144 -6.38 -15.44 5.47
CA GLY A 144 -7.15 -14.62 6.41
C GLY A 144 -6.74 -13.15 6.36
N ALA A 145 -5.67 -12.78 7.06
CA ALA A 145 -5.24 -11.38 7.19
C ALA A 145 -4.84 -10.74 5.86
N GLY A 146 -4.05 -11.42 5.00
CA GLY A 146 -3.64 -10.85 3.71
C GLY A 146 -4.72 -10.95 2.62
N PHE A 147 -5.38 -12.10 2.52
CA PHE A 147 -6.46 -12.33 1.53
C PHE A 147 -7.84 -11.84 1.98
N GLY A 148 -7.94 -11.23 3.17
CA GLY A 148 -9.16 -10.67 3.72
C GLY A 148 -9.56 -9.35 3.07
N HIS A 149 -8.59 -8.63 2.50
CA HIS A 149 -8.78 -7.31 1.92
C HIS A 149 -9.07 -7.37 0.42
N GLY A 150 -10.04 -6.55 -0.01
CA GLY A 150 -10.36 -6.39 -1.43
C GLY A 150 -9.26 -5.68 -2.22
N GLY A 151 -9.45 -5.65 -3.54
CA GLY A 151 -8.72 -4.73 -4.41
C GLY A 151 -9.49 -3.42 -4.60
N VAL A 152 -8.84 -2.48 -5.30
CA VAL A 152 -9.45 -1.21 -5.71
C VAL A 152 -10.62 -1.49 -6.64
N SER A 153 -11.84 -1.33 -6.14
CA SER A 153 -13.10 -1.66 -6.82
C SER A 153 -13.20 -3.12 -7.28
N LYS A 154 -12.46 -4.04 -6.64
CA LYS A 154 -12.42 -5.48 -6.98
C LYS A 154 -12.70 -6.32 -5.74
N GLY A 155 -13.76 -7.12 -5.80
CA GLY A 155 -14.10 -8.10 -4.77
C GLY A 155 -13.79 -9.52 -5.22
N TYR A 156 -13.75 -10.44 -4.27
CA TYR A 156 -13.48 -11.86 -4.50
C TYR A 156 -14.48 -12.72 -3.73
N HIS A 157 -14.44 -14.04 -3.89
CA HIS A 157 -15.36 -14.90 -3.15
C HIS A 157 -15.13 -14.74 -1.64
N GLY A 158 -16.15 -14.23 -0.94
CA GLY A 158 -16.08 -13.94 0.50
C GLY A 158 -15.35 -12.66 0.88
N VAL A 159 -14.87 -11.87 -0.08
CA VAL A 159 -14.06 -10.66 0.14
C VAL A 159 -14.70 -9.47 -0.56
N LYS A 160 -14.99 -8.40 0.19
CA LYS A 160 -15.69 -7.24 -0.34
C LYS A 160 -14.75 -6.37 -1.16
N ALA A 161 -15.25 -5.81 -2.27
CA ALA A 161 -14.55 -4.77 -3.02
C ALA A 161 -14.39 -3.50 -2.19
N ILE A 162 -13.24 -2.84 -2.30
CA ILE A 162 -13.02 -1.56 -1.65
C ILE A 162 -13.36 -0.45 -2.64
N ASP A 163 -14.36 0.35 -2.31
CA ASP A 163 -14.84 1.48 -3.10
C ASP A 163 -15.30 2.61 -2.16
N CYS A 164 -15.58 3.79 -2.74
CA CYS A 164 -15.96 4.97 -1.94
C CYS A 164 -17.23 4.79 -1.08
N GLY A 165 -18.10 3.83 -1.41
CA GLY A 165 -19.29 3.50 -0.63
C GLY A 165 -19.01 2.52 0.52
N TYR A 166 -17.87 1.82 0.48
CA TYR A 166 -17.40 0.97 1.57
C TYR A 166 -16.64 1.74 2.66
N LEU A 167 -15.94 2.81 2.27
CA LEU A 167 -15.11 3.60 3.18
C LEU A 167 -15.94 4.44 4.16
N ASP A 168 -15.40 4.62 5.36
CA ASP A 168 -15.96 5.52 6.36
C ASP A 168 -15.58 6.99 6.07
N GLU A 169 -15.85 7.86 7.04
CA GLU A 169 -15.46 9.28 7.02
C GLU A 169 -14.03 9.53 7.54
N GLU A 170 -13.43 8.54 8.18
CA GLU A 170 -12.06 8.56 8.71
C GLU A 170 -11.16 7.59 7.95
N VAL A 171 -9.85 7.81 8.03
CA VAL A 171 -8.86 6.82 7.60
C VAL A 171 -8.99 5.60 8.50
N SER A 172 -9.18 4.41 7.95
CA SER A 172 -9.33 3.16 8.71
C SER A 172 -8.88 1.95 7.91
N TRP A 173 -8.78 0.78 8.56
CA TRP A 173 -8.47 -0.51 7.95
C TRP A 173 -9.28 -0.82 6.69
N LYS A 174 -10.48 -0.24 6.53
CA LYS A 174 -11.30 -0.41 5.31
C LYS A 174 -10.66 0.15 4.04
N MET A 175 -9.64 1.00 4.17
CA MET A 175 -8.84 1.50 3.04
C MET A 175 -7.71 0.54 2.65
N GLU A 176 -7.38 -0.43 3.50
CA GLU A 176 -6.30 -1.39 3.28
C GLU A 176 -6.71 -2.34 2.16
N THR A 177 -5.86 -2.44 1.14
CA THR A 177 -6.03 -3.28 -0.04
C THR A 177 -4.81 -4.17 -0.17
N MET A 178 -4.93 -5.27 -0.93
CA MET A 178 -3.73 -6.03 -1.34
C MET A 178 -2.68 -5.12 -1.99
N GLY A 179 -3.09 -4.09 -2.73
CA GLY A 179 -2.16 -3.12 -3.33
C GLY A 179 -1.37 -2.29 -2.32
N SER A 180 -2.00 -1.84 -1.22
CA SER A 180 -1.32 -1.08 -0.18
C SER A 180 -0.45 -1.97 0.72
N ILE A 181 -0.89 -3.19 1.02
CA ILE A 181 -0.05 -4.24 1.64
C ILE A 181 1.23 -4.44 0.81
N LEU A 182 1.12 -4.53 -0.51
CA LEU A 182 2.28 -4.67 -1.37
C LEU A 182 3.18 -3.43 -1.41
N ILE A 183 2.64 -2.22 -1.29
CA ILE A 183 3.47 -1.00 -1.17
C ILE A 183 4.33 -1.07 0.08
N HIS A 184 3.77 -1.49 1.21
CA HIS A 184 4.53 -1.72 2.44
C HIS A 184 5.70 -2.69 2.18
N GLU A 185 5.42 -3.85 1.59
CA GLU A 185 6.46 -4.85 1.35
C GLU A 185 7.55 -4.37 0.37
N TYR A 186 7.17 -3.57 -0.62
CA TYR A 186 8.15 -2.99 -1.55
C TYR A 186 9.14 -2.07 -0.86
N THR A 187 8.75 -1.37 0.19
CA THR A 187 9.67 -0.48 0.91
C THR A 187 10.69 -1.23 1.77
N HIS A 188 10.44 -2.51 2.07
CA HIS A 188 11.46 -3.39 2.65
C HIS A 188 12.47 -3.90 1.62
N PHE A 189 12.15 -3.92 0.32
CA PHE A 189 13.07 -4.46 -0.68
C PHE A 189 14.25 -3.50 -0.91
N THR A 190 15.39 -3.76 -0.27
CA THR A 190 16.59 -2.91 -0.30
C THR A 190 17.01 -2.53 -1.72
N ASN A 191 17.08 -3.51 -2.62
CA ASN A 191 17.50 -3.29 -4.02
C ASN A 191 16.51 -2.43 -4.84
N LEU A 192 15.30 -2.20 -4.32
CA LEU A 192 14.30 -1.34 -4.94
C LEU A 192 14.43 0.10 -4.45
N VAL A 193 14.48 0.31 -3.13
CA VAL A 193 14.30 1.63 -2.51
C VAL A 193 15.57 2.31 -2.02
N VAL A 194 16.72 1.63 -2.10
CA VAL A 194 18.04 2.18 -1.77
C VAL A 194 18.86 2.38 -3.06
N PRO A 195 19.26 3.62 -3.42
CA PRO A 195 18.71 4.91 -2.99
C PRO A 195 17.25 5.11 -3.47
N PRO A 196 16.46 6.09 -2.99
CA PRO A 196 16.84 7.31 -2.26
C PRO A 196 16.94 7.16 -0.75
N LEU A 197 16.44 6.06 -0.19
CA LEU A 197 16.62 5.80 1.23
C LEU A 197 18.08 5.45 1.53
N LYS A 198 18.49 5.62 2.79
CA LYS A 198 19.82 5.17 3.23
C LYS A 198 19.87 3.66 3.37
N ASP A 199 18.80 3.11 3.90
CA ASP A 199 18.52 1.69 4.11
C ASP A 199 17.04 1.44 3.76
N GLU A 200 16.64 0.19 3.59
CA GLU A 200 15.21 -0.15 3.47
C GLU A 200 14.40 0.28 4.71
N THR A 201 13.06 0.28 4.59
CA THR A 201 12.21 0.58 5.74
C THR A 201 12.22 -0.55 6.78
N ASP A 202 11.82 -0.21 7.99
CA ASP A 202 11.56 -1.10 9.12
C ASP A 202 10.07 -1.08 9.48
N ASP A 203 9.71 -2.00 10.37
CA ASP A 203 8.40 -2.07 11.00
C ASP A 203 8.49 -1.46 12.40
N ILE A 204 8.30 -0.14 12.44
CA ILE A 204 8.58 0.58 13.66
C ILE A 204 7.46 0.33 14.65
N LYS A 205 7.80 -0.19 15.84
CA LYS A 205 6.84 -0.41 16.93
C LYS A 205 5.95 0.83 17.17
N GLY A 206 4.63 0.63 17.08
CA GLY A 206 3.63 1.69 17.20
C GLY A 206 3.33 2.43 15.89
N GLY A 207 3.97 2.04 14.79
CA GLY A 207 3.79 2.57 13.44
C GLY A 207 2.85 1.75 12.56
N TYR A 208 2.27 0.65 13.08
CA TYR A 208 1.35 -0.21 12.35
C TYR A 208 -0.07 0.36 12.25
N GLY A 209 -0.70 0.10 11.11
CA GLY A 209 -2.05 0.49 10.79
C GLY A 209 -2.22 2.00 10.62
N PRO A 210 -3.46 2.46 10.32
CA PRO A 210 -3.72 3.85 9.99
C PRO A 210 -3.39 4.77 11.17
N HIS A 211 -3.78 4.37 12.38
CA HIS A 211 -3.52 5.15 13.58
C HIS A 211 -2.02 5.22 13.92
N GLY A 212 -1.32 4.09 13.90
CA GLY A 212 0.11 4.03 14.24
C GLY A 212 0.95 4.83 13.25
N ALA A 213 0.75 4.61 11.95
CA ALA A 213 1.44 5.35 10.90
C ALA A 213 1.22 6.87 11.02
N ARG A 214 0.00 7.29 11.41
CA ARG A 214 -0.34 8.70 11.60
C ARG A 214 0.37 9.35 12.80
N HIS A 215 0.47 8.62 13.90
CA HIS A 215 0.96 9.16 15.18
C HIS A 215 2.43 8.83 15.45
N LEU A 216 3.09 8.13 14.54
CA LEU A 216 4.51 7.85 14.62
C LEU A 216 5.31 9.16 14.65
N ASN A 217 6.38 9.18 15.45
CA ASN A 217 7.34 10.29 15.40
C ASN A 217 7.87 10.43 13.95
N LYS A 218 7.66 11.60 13.35
CA LYS A 218 8.03 11.87 11.96
C LYS A 218 9.52 11.74 11.65
N ASP A 219 10.40 11.85 12.64
CA ASP A 219 11.83 11.55 12.47
C ASP A 219 12.09 10.07 12.12
N LYS A 220 11.10 9.21 12.36
CA LYS A 220 11.13 7.79 12.05
C LYS A 220 10.27 7.42 10.82
N ALA A 221 9.42 8.32 10.34
CA ALA A 221 8.41 8.00 9.34
C ALA A 221 9.00 7.56 7.99
N THR A 222 10.10 8.17 7.55
CA THR A 222 10.78 7.77 6.30
C THR A 222 11.38 6.36 6.35
N ASN A 223 11.56 5.82 7.56
CA ASN A 223 12.05 4.47 7.82
C ASN A 223 10.92 3.51 8.23
N ASN A 224 9.64 3.90 8.16
CA ASN A 224 8.51 3.02 8.50
C ASN A 224 7.74 2.64 7.24
N ALA A 225 7.58 1.35 6.95
CA ALA A 225 6.91 0.88 5.74
C ALA A 225 5.44 1.34 5.66
N ASP A 226 4.73 1.24 6.79
CA ASP A 226 3.32 1.63 6.87
C ASP A 226 3.07 3.12 6.63
N ASN A 227 4.04 4.00 6.88
CA ASN A 227 3.89 5.41 6.53
C ASN A 227 3.77 5.61 5.01
N TYR A 228 4.44 4.79 4.19
CA TYR A 228 4.30 4.84 2.73
C TYR A 228 2.99 4.23 2.26
N SER A 229 2.62 3.06 2.80
CA SER A 229 1.35 2.39 2.48
C SER A 229 0.15 3.28 2.76
N TRP A 230 0.03 3.79 4.00
CA TRP A 230 -1.11 4.62 4.41
C TRP A 230 -1.14 5.99 3.76
N PHE A 231 0.03 6.60 3.48
CA PHE A 231 0.09 7.81 2.67
C PHE A 231 -0.47 7.58 1.26
N ALA A 232 -0.05 6.49 0.59
CA ALA A 232 -0.52 6.17 -0.75
C ALA A 232 -2.02 5.85 -0.77
N ALA A 233 -2.50 5.07 0.20
CA ALA A 233 -3.91 4.71 0.33
C ALA A 233 -4.80 5.93 0.59
N GLU A 234 -4.49 6.79 1.58
CA GLU A 234 -5.28 7.99 1.84
C GLU A 234 -5.26 8.94 0.64
N LEU A 235 -4.09 9.15 0.01
CA LEU A 235 -3.97 10.02 -1.17
C LEU A 235 -4.84 9.52 -2.32
N PHE A 236 -4.77 8.21 -2.61
CA PHE A 236 -5.54 7.57 -3.66
C PHE A 236 -7.05 7.72 -3.40
N TRP A 237 -7.52 7.33 -2.22
CA TRP A 237 -8.95 7.37 -1.91
C TRP A 237 -9.47 8.80 -1.80
N SER A 238 -8.66 9.75 -1.30
CA SER A 238 -9.07 11.15 -1.23
C SER A 238 -9.32 11.74 -2.62
N GLU A 239 -8.45 11.40 -3.57
CA GLU A 239 -8.56 11.83 -4.96
C GLU A 239 -9.73 11.13 -5.66
N VAL A 240 -9.83 9.80 -5.56
CA VAL A 240 -10.86 9.02 -6.26
C VAL A 240 -12.26 9.30 -5.72
N CYS A 241 -12.40 9.46 -4.41
CA CYS A 241 -13.69 9.74 -3.79
C CYS A 241 -14.03 11.24 -3.74
N GLY A 242 -13.09 12.11 -4.14
CA GLY A 242 -13.30 13.56 -4.14
C GLY A 242 -13.60 14.14 -2.75
N LYS A 243 -13.07 13.51 -1.69
CA LYS A 243 -13.30 13.92 -0.30
C LYS A 243 -12.01 13.83 0.52
N SER A 244 -11.97 14.58 1.61
CA SER A 244 -10.93 14.43 2.63
C SER A 244 -11.41 13.51 3.72
N PHE A 245 -10.54 12.63 4.22
CA PHE A 245 -10.84 11.79 5.38
C PHE A 245 -10.36 12.43 6.67
N LYS A 246 -11.11 12.18 7.75
CA LYS A 246 -10.72 12.54 9.11
C LYS A 246 -9.54 11.68 9.57
N ASP A 247 -8.82 12.18 10.58
CA ASP A 247 -7.72 11.44 11.18
C ASP A 247 -8.23 10.15 11.86
N PRO A 248 -7.44 9.06 11.80
CA PRO A 248 -7.78 7.80 12.42
C PRO A 248 -7.78 7.90 13.95
N THR A 249 -8.62 7.11 14.59
CA THR A 249 -8.57 6.78 16.02
C THR A 249 -7.91 5.42 16.22
N GLU A 250 -7.59 5.03 17.45
CA GLU A 250 -7.08 3.67 17.73
C GLU A 250 -8.01 2.58 17.17
N LYS A 251 -9.33 2.78 17.25
CA LYS A 251 -10.33 1.85 16.72
C LYS A 251 -10.31 1.73 15.21
N SER A 252 -9.81 2.75 14.51
CA SER A 252 -9.68 2.72 13.05
C SER A 252 -8.66 1.67 12.59
N SER A 253 -7.81 1.18 13.49
CA SER A 253 -6.89 0.06 13.26
C SER A 253 -7.44 -1.31 13.66
N GLU A 254 -8.64 -1.42 14.25
CA GLU A 254 -9.22 -2.71 14.66
C GLU A 254 -9.78 -3.46 13.45
N ASP A 255 -8.95 -4.31 12.85
CA ASP A 255 -9.29 -5.05 11.64
C ASP A 255 -9.91 -6.43 11.98
N PRO A 256 -11.14 -6.73 11.51
CA PRO A 256 -11.76 -8.02 11.76
C PRO A 256 -11.01 -9.21 11.14
N HIS A 257 -10.20 -8.99 10.11
CA HIS A 257 -9.36 -10.02 9.49
C HIS A 257 -8.18 -10.44 10.39
N CYS A 258 -7.85 -9.62 11.39
CA CYS A 258 -6.79 -9.85 12.38
C CYS A 258 -7.36 -9.94 13.80
N GLY A 259 -8.59 -10.47 13.94
CA GLY A 259 -9.23 -10.70 15.24
C GLY A 259 -9.61 -9.43 15.99
N GLY A 260 -9.82 -8.31 15.28
CA GLY A 260 -10.10 -7.00 15.89
C GLY A 260 -8.86 -6.30 16.42
N GLN A 261 -7.68 -6.72 16.00
CA GLN A 261 -6.41 -6.05 16.27
C GLN A 261 -5.87 -5.37 15.01
N VAL A 262 -4.75 -4.68 15.14
CA VAL A 262 -4.05 -4.13 13.98
C VAL A 262 -3.42 -5.26 13.17
N CYS A 263 -3.77 -5.35 11.89
CA CYS A 263 -3.06 -6.22 10.96
C CYS A 263 -1.64 -5.69 10.70
N GLN A 264 -0.69 -6.60 10.48
CA GLN A 264 0.73 -6.27 10.30
C GLN A 264 1.23 -6.84 8.96
N ALA A 265 1.74 -5.99 8.08
CA ALA A 265 2.70 -6.44 7.07
C ALA A 265 4.09 -6.37 7.72
N THR A 266 4.99 -7.29 7.40
CA THR A 266 6.24 -7.47 8.16
C THR A 266 7.44 -7.71 7.25
N LYS A 267 8.62 -7.32 7.73
CA LYS A 267 9.87 -7.77 7.12
C LYS A 267 10.42 -9.01 7.81
N GLY A 268 10.84 -9.97 7.00
CA GLY A 268 11.62 -11.11 7.46
C GLY A 268 13.01 -10.68 7.92
N LYS A 269 13.64 -11.53 8.76
CA LYS A 269 15.01 -11.26 9.22
C LYS A 269 15.99 -11.32 8.03
N PRO A 270 17.01 -10.45 7.97
CA PRO A 270 18.08 -10.59 6.99
C PRO A 270 18.76 -11.94 7.19
N LYS A 271 19.11 -12.63 6.09
CA LYS A 271 19.86 -13.88 6.20
C LYS A 271 21.15 -13.62 6.96
N ARG A 272 21.38 -14.40 8.02
CA ARG A 272 22.67 -14.36 8.71
C ARG A 272 23.72 -14.81 7.72
N LYS A 273 24.65 -13.92 7.34
CA LYS A 273 25.86 -14.32 6.60
C LYS A 273 26.55 -15.38 7.45
N LYS A 274 26.57 -16.62 6.97
CA LYS A 274 27.37 -17.68 7.59
C LYS A 274 28.83 -17.24 7.42
N ASN A 275 29.46 -16.89 8.54
CA ASN A 275 30.90 -16.68 8.62
C ASN A 275 31.64 -17.99 8.33
#